data_AF-A0A967M9V6-F1
#
_entry.id   AF-A0A967M9V6-F1
#
_cell.length_a   1.000
_cell.length_b   1.000
_cell.length_c   1.000
_cell.angle_alpha   90.00
_cell.angle_beta   90.00
_cell.angle_gamma   90.00
#
_symmetry.space_group_name_H-M   'P 1'
#
loop_
_entity.id
_entity.type
_entity.pdbx_description
1 polymer ?
#
loop_
_entity_poly.entity_id
_entity_poly.type
_entity_poly.pdbx_seq_one_letter_code
_entity_poly.pdbx_strand_id
1 'polypeptide(L)'
;MMTDKKSFSSRTIIDPRNIRKDIRRKTALNAKEIKKDGNVFDLKSMREFRDGAYRNYPGLANWWKLATRNTPDLVYELLRNKELRGPAWQLMKYVSDAHKKPTSRVPDAQVRNMAKLAEGLKKETRSRRLSIDCSRALSVLPLLKGKTVQQAMNVLSRTQPAHHPVEDSKKRRRIPRPKPVKRIKPRTK
;
A
#
# COMPACT_ATOMS: atom_id res chain seq x y z
N MET A 1 -53.98 -34.73 -26.26
CA MET A 1 -53.14 -35.93 -26.12
C MET A 1 -51.69 -35.53 -26.37
N MET A 2 -50.91 -35.43 -25.29
CA MET A 2 -49.79 -36.34 -24.92
C MET A 2 -48.44 -35.82 -25.46
N THR A 3 -47.80 -34.92 -24.70
CA THR A 3 -46.73 -35.14 -23.69
C THR A 3 -45.35 -35.10 -24.29
N ASP A 4 -44.61 -34.02 -24.03
CA ASP A 4 -43.15 -33.99 -24.23
C ASP A 4 -42.47 -33.72 -22.89
N LYS A 5 -41.98 -34.79 -22.25
CA LYS A 5 -41.25 -34.77 -20.98
C LYS A 5 -39.78 -34.44 -21.26
N LYS A 6 -39.38 -33.17 -21.15
CA LYS A 6 -37.95 -32.81 -21.10
C LYS A 6 -37.45 -32.79 -19.66
N SER A 7 -36.81 -33.90 -19.33
CA SER A 7 -35.89 -34.16 -18.22
C SER A 7 -35.20 -32.91 -17.64
N PHE A 8 -35.54 -32.58 -16.39
CA PHE A 8 -34.78 -31.67 -15.54
C PHE A 8 -33.61 -32.46 -14.91
N SER A 9 -32.58 -32.77 -15.69
CA SER A 9 -31.34 -33.34 -15.17
C SER A 9 -30.14 -32.61 -15.74
N SER A 10 -29.69 -31.61 -14.98
CA SER A 10 -28.27 -31.20 -14.87
C SER A 10 -28.19 -30.07 -13.85
N ARG A 11 -28.40 -30.40 -12.57
CA ARG A 11 -27.82 -29.58 -11.49
C ARG A 11 -26.31 -29.65 -11.71
N THR A 12 -25.72 -28.61 -12.28
CA THR A 12 -24.28 -28.44 -12.27
C THR A 12 -23.89 -28.35 -10.80
N ILE A 13 -23.40 -29.45 -10.24
CA ILE A 13 -22.84 -29.50 -8.90
C ILE A 13 -21.64 -28.56 -8.94
N ILE A 14 -21.81 -27.36 -8.39
CA ILE A 14 -20.73 -26.40 -8.24
C ILE A 14 -19.78 -26.99 -7.19
N ASP A 15 -18.75 -27.70 -7.64
CA ASP A 15 -17.70 -28.23 -6.76
C ASP A 15 -16.94 -27.05 -6.12
N PRO A 16 -17.01 -26.85 -4.79
CA PRO A 16 -16.30 -25.78 -4.09
C PRO A 16 -14.77 -25.87 -4.23
N ARG A 17 -14.23 -27.01 -4.66
CA ARG A 17 -12.79 -27.18 -4.97
C ARG A 17 -12.41 -26.50 -6.29
N ASN A 18 -13.31 -26.46 -7.27
CA ASN A 18 -13.09 -25.75 -8.55
C ASN A 18 -13.18 -24.23 -8.38
N ILE A 19 -14.02 -23.74 -7.47
CA ILE A 19 -14.05 -22.31 -7.09
C ILE A 19 -12.69 -21.87 -6.51
N ARG A 20 -12.03 -22.70 -5.69
CA ARG A 20 -10.69 -22.39 -5.15
C ARG A 20 -9.61 -22.36 -6.23
N LYS A 21 -9.68 -23.27 -7.22
CA LYS A 21 -8.75 -23.28 -8.38
C LYS A 21 -8.94 -22.05 -9.27
N ASP A 22 -10.18 -21.63 -9.50
CA ASP A 22 -10.49 -20.44 -10.30
C ASP A 22 -10.13 -19.13 -9.60
N ILE A 23 -10.29 -19.07 -8.27
CA ILE A 23 -9.79 -17.93 -7.48
C ILE A 23 -8.26 -17.88 -7.57
N ARG A 24 -7.55 -19.01 -7.41
CA ARG A 24 -6.08 -19.08 -7.59
C ARG A 24 -5.64 -18.71 -9.00
N ARG A 25 -6.37 -19.13 -10.05
CA ARG A 25 -6.10 -18.73 -11.44
C ARG A 25 -6.34 -17.24 -11.66
N LYS A 26 -7.39 -16.65 -11.07
CA LYS A 26 -7.67 -15.21 -11.16
C LYS A 26 -6.65 -14.37 -10.39
N THR A 27 -6.20 -14.78 -9.20
CA THR A 27 -5.09 -14.10 -8.50
C THR A 27 -3.76 -14.31 -9.22
N ALA A 28 -3.52 -15.47 -9.82
CA ALA A 28 -2.33 -15.71 -10.65
C ALA A 28 -2.36 -14.92 -11.97
N LEU A 29 -3.53 -14.70 -12.57
CA LEU A 29 -3.73 -13.83 -13.74
C LEU A 29 -3.52 -12.36 -13.37
N ASN A 30 -4.06 -11.90 -12.24
CA ASN A 30 -3.75 -10.56 -11.72
C ASN A 30 -2.25 -10.41 -11.40
N ALA A 31 -1.60 -11.45 -10.85
CA ALA A 31 -0.15 -11.43 -10.61
C ALA A 31 0.67 -11.46 -11.92
N LYS A 32 0.17 -12.11 -12.97
CA LYS A 32 0.74 -12.08 -14.32
C LYS A 32 0.54 -10.73 -15.02
N GLU A 33 -0.59 -10.07 -14.81
CA GLU A 33 -0.84 -8.70 -15.30
C GLU A 33 0.00 -7.66 -14.53
N ILE A 34 0.13 -7.80 -13.21
CA ILE A 34 1.08 -7.01 -12.40
C ILE A 34 2.54 -7.24 -12.87
N LYS A 35 2.87 -8.47 -13.29
CA LYS A 35 4.16 -8.76 -13.95
C LYS A 35 4.29 -8.15 -15.35
N LYS A 36 3.19 -8.00 -16.09
CA LYS A 36 3.18 -7.44 -17.46
C LYS A 36 3.39 -5.92 -17.44
N ASP A 37 2.97 -5.25 -16.37
CA ASP A 37 3.30 -3.84 -16.08
C ASP A 37 4.70 -3.65 -15.49
N GLY A 38 5.50 -4.72 -15.39
CA GLY A 38 6.91 -4.68 -14.97
C GLY A 38 7.18 -4.26 -13.52
N ASN A 39 6.14 -3.98 -12.72
CA ASN A 39 6.29 -3.41 -11.39
C ASN A 39 5.75 -4.35 -10.31
N VAL A 40 6.49 -5.43 -10.08
CA VAL A 40 6.37 -6.21 -8.86
C VAL A 40 7.03 -5.40 -7.74
N PHE A 41 6.28 -5.05 -6.70
CA PHE A 41 6.84 -4.40 -5.51
C PHE A 41 8.04 -5.21 -4.99
N ASP A 42 9.20 -4.57 -4.90
CA ASP A 42 10.42 -5.23 -4.45
C ASP A 42 10.43 -5.40 -2.93
N LEU A 43 9.67 -6.40 -2.48
CA LEU A 43 9.57 -6.80 -1.07
C LEU A 43 10.91 -7.29 -0.51
N LYS A 44 11.85 -7.70 -1.37
CA LYS A 44 13.19 -8.11 -0.95
C LYS A 44 13.98 -6.86 -0.55
N SER A 45 14.04 -5.85 -1.43
CA SER A 45 14.65 -4.54 -1.15
C SER A 45 14.06 -3.88 0.10
N MET A 46 12.74 -3.94 0.30
CA MET A 46 12.11 -3.38 1.50
C MET A 46 12.55 -4.09 2.79
N ARG A 47 12.76 -5.41 2.74
CA ARG A 47 13.27 -6.20 3.87
C ARG A 47 14.74 -5.92 4.12
N GLU A 48 15.56 -5.89 3.06
CA GLU A 48 16.97 -5.53 3.14
C GLU A 48 17.17 -4.12 3.69
N PHE A 49 16.35 -3.16 3.27
CA PHE A 49 16.32 -1.82 3.85
C PHE A 49 15.99 -1.85 5.34
N ARG A 50 14.90 -2.55 5.72
CA ARG A 50 14.51 -2.68 7.13
C ARG A 50 15.64 -3.27 7.98
N ASP A 51 16.20 -4.39 7.53
CA ASP A 51 17.16 -5.17 8.32
C ASP A 51 18.56 -4.52 8.34
N GLY A 52 18.93 -3.82 7.26
CA GLY A 52 20.21 -3.10 7.15
C GLY A 52 20.17 -1.68 7.74
N ALA A 53 19.21 -0.86 7.33
CA ALA A 53 19.16 0.55 7.73
C ALA A 53 18.95 0.73 9.24
N TYR A 54 18.28 -0.20 9.92
CA TYR A 54 18.10 -0.11 11.38
C TYR A 54 19.37 -0.37 12.17
N ARG A 55 20.34 -1.11 11.60
CA ARG A 55 21.65 -1.26 12.23
C ARG A 55 22.39 0.08 12.28
N ASN A 56 22.29 0.85 11.20
CA ASN A 56 22.98 2.13 11.07
C ASN A 56 22.19 3.30 11.69
N TYR A 57 20.87 3.19 11.74
CA TYR A 57 19.97 4.25 12.21
C TYR A 57 18.82 3.68 13.05
N PRO A 58 19.07 3.27 14.31
CA PRO A 58 18.07 2.59 15.15
C PRO A 58 16.76 3.36 15.31
N GLY A 59 16.80 4.69 15.33
CA GLY A 59 15.62 5.55 15.45
C GLY A 59 14.62 5.44 14.29
N LEU A 60 15.04 4.93 13.12
CA LEU A 60 14.13 4.65 12.00
C LEU A 60 13.10 3.57 12.32
N ALA A 61 13.38 2.69 13.29
CA ALA A 61 12.45 1.65 13.72
C ALA A 61 11.12 2.23 14.22
N ASN A 62 11.13 3.42 14.85
CA ASN A 62 9.91 4.06 15.33
C ASN A 62 9.01 4.54 14.18
N TRP A 63 9.61 5.10 13.13
CA TRP A 63 8.90 5.48 11.91
C TRP A 63 8.32 4.28 11.18
N TRP A 64 9.05 3.17 11.16
CA TRP A 64 8.56 1.93 10.56
C TRP A 64 7.42 1.29 11.31
N LYS A 65 7.48 1.26 12.65
CA LYS A 65 6.37 0.81 13.49
C LYS A 65 5.12 1.64 13.24
N LEU A 66 5.26 2.96 13.11
CA LEU A 66 4.16 3.86 12.77
C LEU A 66 3.59 3.55 11.38
N ALA A 67 4.44 3.38 10.36
CA ALA A 67 4.01 3.00 9.01
C ALA A 67 3.28 1.65 9.01
N THR A 68 3.84 0.64 9.68
CA THR A 68 3.28 -0.71 9.76
C THR A 68 1.92 -0.70 10.44
N ARG A 69 1.81 -0.03 11.60
CA ARG A 69 0.56 0.15 12.35
C ARG A 69 -0.55 0.79 11.51
N ASN A 70 -0.21 1.78 10.70
CA ASN A 70 -1.17 2.53 9.88
C ASN A 70 -1.47 1.87 8.53
N THR A 71 -0.78 0.79 8.15
CA THR A 71 -1.01 0.08 6.88
C THR A 71 -2.48 -0.23 6.60
N PRO A 72 -3.29 -0.76 7.55
CA PRO A 72 -4.69 -1.05 7.27
C PRO A 72 -5.53 0.20 6.95
N ASP A 73 -5.30 1.30 7.67
CA ASP A 73 -5.99 2.57 7.45
C ASP A 73 -5.55 3.20 6.12
N LEU A 74 -4.25 3.17 5.83
CA LEU A 74 -3.70 3.65 4.56
C LEU A 74 -4.28 2.88 3.38
N VAL A 75 -4.30 1.55 3.43
CA VAL A 75 -4.88 0.73 2.34
C VAL A 75 -6.38 1.01 2.18
N TYR A 76 -7.11 1.17 3.27
CA TYR A 76 -8.53 1.52 3.22
C TYR A 76 -8.75 2.86 2.49
N GLU A 77 -8.00 3.90 2.84
CA GLU A 77 -8.14 5.20 2.18
C GLU A 77 -7.68 5.18 0.72
N LEU A 78 -6.63 4.44 0.36
CA LEU A 78 -6.18 4.27 -1.04
C LEU A 78 -7.22 3.55 -1.92
N LEU A 79 -7.96 2.59 -1.34
CA LEU A 79 -9.03 1.93 -2.07
C LEU A 79 -10.21 2.87 -2.33
N ARG A 80 -10.54 3.71 -1.34
CA ARG A 80 -11.66 4.65 -1.40
C ARG A 80 -11.36 5.88 -2.25
N ASN A 81 -10.17 6.47 -2.11
CA ASN A 81 -9.76 7.68 -2.80
C ASN A 81 -8.70 7.37 -3.88
N LYS A 82 -9.08 7.56 -5.15
CA LYS A 82 -8.19 7.29 -6.29
C LYS A 82 -7.05 8.29 -6.41
N GLU A 83 -7.23 9.53 -5.95
CA GLU A 83 -6.23 10.60 -6.07
C GLU A 83 -4.97 10.32 -5.23
N LEU A 84 -5.14 9.61 -4.11
CA LEU A 84 -4.04 9.23 -3.22
C LEU A 84 -3.13 8.14 -3.80
N ARG A 85 -3.60 7.39 -4.81
CA ARG A 85 -2.88 6.24 -5.37
C ARG A 85 -1.61 6.65 -6.10
N GLY A 86 -1.63 7.76 -6.83
CA GLY A 86 -0.46 8.28 -7.54
C GLY A 86 0.70 8.62 -6.60
N PRO A 87 0.49 9.50 -5.60
CA PRO A 87 1.49 9.82 -4.59
C PRO A 87 1.99 8.59 -3.81
N ALA A 88 1.09 7.67 -3.44
CA ALA A 88 1.47 6.43 -2.76
C ALA A 88 2.36 5.53 -3.64
N TRP A 89 2.03 5.42 -4.94
CA TRP A 89 2.84 4.66 -5.89
C TRP A 89 4.26 5.23 -6.03
N GLN A 90 4.37 6.54 -6.22
CA GLN A 90 5.66 7.21 -6.33
C GLN A 90 6.51 7.02 -5.07
N LEU A 91 5.88 7.08 -3.88
CA LEU A 91 6.57 6.79 -2.63
C LEU A 91 7.13 5.38 -2.58
N MET A 92 6.32 4.38 -2.88
CA MET A 92 6.77 2.99 -2.81
C MET A 92 7.89 2.70 -3.81
N LYS A 93 7.80 3.23 -5.03
CA LYS A 93 8.86 3.11 -6.04
C LYS A 93 10.16 3.78 -5.60
N TYR A 94 10.06 4.95 -4.97
CA TYR A 94 11.26 5.64 -4.49
C TYR A 94 11.96 4.88 -3.37
N VAL A 95 11.22 4.34 -2.39
CA VAL A 95 11.83 3.66 -1.23
C VAL A 95 12.61 2.41 -1.64
N SER A 96 12.14 1.66 -2.65
CA SER A 96 12.88 0.48 -3.16
C SER A 96 14.24 0.84 -3.74
N ASP A 97 14.43 2.06 -4.23
CA ASP A 97 15.65 2.49 -4.89
C ASP A 97 16.54 3.36 -4.00
N ALA A 98 15.95 4.14 -3.09
CA ALA A 98 16.64 5.14 -2.29
C ALA A 98 17.77 4.54 -1.45
N HIS A 99 17.54 3.38 -0.83
CA HIS A 99 18.54 2.74 0.03
C HIS A 99 19.77 2.25 -0.71
N LYS A 100 19.67 2.00 -2.03
CA LYS A 100 20.79 1.58 -2.90
C LYS A 100 21.70 2.75 -3.25
N LYS A 101 21.27 3.99 -3.02
CA LYS A 101 21.98 5.22 -3.40
C LYS A 101 22.05 6.22 -2.23
N PRO A 102 22.75 5.89 -1.13
CA PRO A 102 22.74 6.67 0.11
C PRO A 102 23.25 8.12 -0.05
N THR A 103 24.19 8.35 -0.98
CA THR A 103 24.75 9.66 -1.27
C THR A 103 23.90 10.50 -2.23
N SER A 104 22.89 9.91 -2.87
CA SER A 104 22.01 10.64 -3.78
C SER A 104 21.09 11.59 -3.01
N ARG A 105 20.75 12.74 -3.60
CA ARG A 105 19.79 13.67 -3.02
C ARG A 105 18.39 13.10 -3.04
N VAL A 106 17.62 13.35 -1.98
CA VAL A 106 16.17 13.11 -1.99
C VAL A 106 15.55 14.09 -2.98
N PRO A 107 14.90 13.61 -4.06
CA PRO A 107 14.32 14.52 -5.05
C PRO A 107 13.22 15.38 -4.43
N ASP A 108 13.15 16.67 -4.77
CA ASP A 108 12.09 17.55 -4.26
C ASP A 108 10.69 17.10 -4.70
N ALA A 109 10.59 16.48 -5.88
CA ALA A 109 9.36 15.81 -6.33
C ALA A 109 8.92 14.73 -5.34
N GLN A 110 9.87 14.01 -4.75
CA GLN A 110 9.59 12.95 -3.80
C GLN A 110 9.13 13.50 -2.45
N VAL A 111 9.76 14.58 -1.96
CA VAL A 111 9.30 15.28 -0.75
C VAL A 111 7.87 15.81 -0.95
N ARG A 112 7.58 16.39 -2.13
CA ARG A 112 6.23 16.83 -2.49
C ARG A 112 5.21 15.69 -2.55
N ASN A 113 5.58 14.54 -3.11
CA ASN A 113 4.69 13.36 -3.15
C ASN A 113 4.38 12.82 -1.75
N MET A 114 5.38 12.79 -0.86
CA MET A 114 5.19 12.43 0.54
C MET A 114 4.24 13.39 1.25
N ALA A 115 4.41 14.70 1.03
CA ALA A 115 3.55 15.72 1.62
C ALA A 115 2.10 15.59 1.12
N LYS A 116 1.90 15.49 -0.21
CA LYS A 116 0.58 15.28 -0.81
C LYS A 116 -0.13 14.05 -0.28
N LEU A 117 0.60 12.93 -0.13
CA LEU A 117 0.03 11.71 0.43
C LEU A 117 -0.39 11.91 1.88
N ALA A 118 0.47 12.51 2.72
CA ALA A 118 0.16 12.73 4.12
C ALA A 118 -0.97 13.74 4.34
N GLU A 119 -1.02 14.83 3.57
CA GLU A 119 -2.12 15.80 3.58
C GLU A 119 -3.44 15.15 3.15
N GLY A 120 -3.41 14.39 2.05
CA GLY A 120 -4.57 13.68 1.54
C GLY A 120 -5.10 12.65 2.53
N LEU A 121 -4.22 11.84 3.13
CA LEU A 121 -4.60 10.89 4.18
C LEU A 121 -5.16 11.60 5.41
N LYS A 122 -4.53 12.70 5.85
CA LYS A 122 -5.00 13.50 6.99
C LYS A 122 -6.41 14.05 6.78
N LYS A 123 -6.72 14.51 5.55
CA LYS A 123 -8.01 15.09 5.18
C LYS A 123 -9.10 14.02 5.06
N GLU A 124 -8.79 12.88 4.46
CA GLU A 124 -9.79 11.86 4.11
C GLU A 124 -10.08 10.87 5.23
N THR A 125 -9.11 10.67 6.13
CA THR A 125 -9.23 9.65 7.15
C THR A 125 -10.21 10.03 8.26
N ARG A 126 -10.98 9.04 8.71
CA ARG A 126 -11.77 9.12 9.95
C ARG A 126 -10.96 8.69 11.18
N SER A 127 -9.73 8.21 11.00
CA SER A 127 -8.87 7.74 12.08
C SER A 127 -8.12 8.93 12.68
N ARG A 128 -8.53 9.37 13.89
CA ARG A 128 -7.81 10.41 14.65
C ARG A 128 -6.32 10.08 14.77
N ARG A 129 -6.00 8.81 14.99
CA ARG A 129 -4.62 8.30 15.09
C ARG A 129 -3.85 8.52 13.79
N LEU A 130 -4.38 8.10 12.65
CA LEU A 130 -3.74 8.34 11.34
C LEU A 130 -3.58 9.83 11.05
N SER A 131 -4.59 10.66 11.35
CA SER A 131 -4.53 12.11 11.14
C SER A 131 -3.39 12.78 11.94
N ILE A 132 -3.20 12.37 13.20
CA ILE A 132 -2.08 12.83 14.04
C ILE A 132 -0.75 12.39 13.44
N ASP A 133 -0.63 11.12 13.07
CA ASP A 133 0.60 10.57 12.49
C ASP A 133 0.97 11.26 11.16
N CYS A 134 -0.01 11.54 10.30
CA CYS A 134 0.19 12.32 9.08
C CYS A 134 0.66 13.75 9.40
N SER A 135 0.07 14.40 10.40
CA SER A 135 0.51 15.74 10.83
C SER A 135 1.97 15.76 11.28
N ARG A 136 2.42 14.70 11.95
CA ARG A 136 3.81 14.53 12.40
C ARG A 136 4.75 14.21 11.26
N ALA A 137 4.32 13.38 10.31
CA ALA A 137 5.11 13.16 9.09
C ALA A 137 5.31 14.50 8.35
N LEU A 138 4.24 15.29 8.20
CA LEU A 138 4.29 16.60 7.55
C LEU A 138 5.25 17.58 8.22
N SER A 139 5.37 17.59 9.55
CA SER A 139 6.31 18.50 10.24
C SER A 139 7.78 18.18 9.96
N VAL A 140 8.11 16.94 9.58
CA VAL A 140 9.50 16.50 9.33
C VAL A 140 9.89 16.61 7.87
N LEU A 141 8.95 16.54 6.93
CA LEU A 141 9.24 16.58 5.49
C LEU A 141 10.03 17.83 5.03
N PRO A 142 9.79 19.05 5.54
CA PRO A 142 10.61 20.22 5.18
C PRO A 142 12.09 20.03 5.50
N LEU A 143 12.40 19.30 6.57
CA LEU A 143 13.78 19.02 6.98
C LEU A 143 14.50 18.08 6.02
N LEU A 144 13.81 17.40 5.11
CA LEU A 144 14.41 16.46 4.16
C LEU A 144 14.84 17.13 2.85
N LYS A 145 14.41 18.38 2.60
CA LYS A 145 14.72 19.10 1.36
C LYS A 145 16.22 19.34 1.22
N GLY A 146 16.74 19.09 0.01
CA GLY A 146 18.15 19.24 -0.33
C GLY A 146 19.10 18.23 0.33
N LYS A 147 18.62 17.34 1.20
CA LYS A 147 19.44 16.34 1.89
C LYS A 147 19.70 15.12 1.02
N THR A 148 20.83 14.45 1.26
CA THR A 148 21.06 13.10 0.74
C THR A 148 20.16 12.08 1.43
N VAL A 149 19.97 10.90 0.83
CA VAL A 149 19.21 9.81 1.46
C VAL A 149 19.79 9.46 2.83
N GLN A 150 21.12 9.42 2.95
CA GLN A 150 21.81 9.18 4.22
C GLN A 150 21.51 10.28 5.25
N GLN A 151 21.61 11.54 4.86
CA GLN A 151 21.30 12.68 5.73
C GLN A 151 19.83 12.69 6.14
N ALA A 152 18.92 12.35 5.22
CA ALA A 152 17.49 12.22 5.50
C ALA A 152 17.21 11.09 6.50
N MET A 153 17.85 9.93 6.35
CA MET A 153 17.78 8.83 7.32
C MET A 153 18.29 9.25 8.70
N ASN A 154 19.40 10.01 8.76
CA ASN A 154 19.93 10.53 10.02
C ASN A 154 19.00 11.57 10.68
N VAL A 155 18.33 12.43 9.90
CA VAL A 155 17.32 13.35 10.42
C VAL A 155 16.14 12.58 10.98
N LEU A 156 15.61 11.62 10.23
CA LEU A 156 14.48 10.80 10.65
C LEU A 156 14.81 9.95 11.89
N SER A 157 16.03 9.43 12.01
CA SER A 157 16.43 8.64 13.17
C SER A 157 16.51 9.45 14.45
N ARG A 158 16.89 10.74 14.36
CA ARG A 158 16.96 11.66 15.51
C ARG A 158 15.61 12.30 15.83
N THR A 159 14.71 12.37 14.85
CA THR A 159 13.39 12.97 15.02
C THR A 159 12.38 11.88 15.36
N GLN A 160 12.00 11.76 16.62
CA GLN A 160 11.02 10.74 17.01
C GLN A 160 9.60 11.12 16.54
N PRO A 161 8.83 10.17 15.98
CA PRO A 161 7.39 10.33 15.89
C PRO A 161 6.82 10.21 17.31
N ALA A 162 6.31 11.31 17.88
CA ALA A 162 5.98 11.39 19.31
C ALA A 162 5.06 10.25 19.81
N HIS A 163 5.39 9.72 20.99
CA HIS A 163 4.87 8.50 21.65
C HIS A 163 5.27 7.17 21.00
N HIS A 164 5.97 6.33 21.79
CA HIS A 164 6.31 4.94 21.49
C HIS A 164 5.15 4.22 20.81
N PRO A 165 5.20 4.01 19.48
CA PRO A 165 4.15 3.26 18.81
C PRO A 165 4.24 1.81 19.29
N VAL A 166 3.35 1.43 20.20
CA VAL A 166 3.11 0.02 20.50
C VAL A 166 2.38 -0.58 19.31
N GLU A 167 2.89 -1.67 18.76
CA GLU A 167 2.15 -2.46 17.78
C GLU A 167 0.92 -3.05 18.49
N ASP A 168 -0.25 -2.45 18.27
CA ASP A 168 -1.53 -3.03 18.63
C ASP A 168 -1.77 -4.24 17.72
N SER A 169 -1.21 -5.41 18.09
CA SER A 169 -1.27 -6.66 17.31
C SER A 169 -2.70 -7.18 17.08
N LYS A 170 -3.72 -6.57 17.70
CA LYS A 170 -5.10 -7.08 17.76
C LYS A 170 -6.14 -6.32 16.92
N LYS A 171 -5.88 -5.12 16.40
CA LYS A 171 -6.89 -4.34 15.63
C LYS A 171 -6.65 -4.39 14.12
N ARG A 172 -6.97 -5.52 13.49
CA ARG A 172 -7.04 -5.61 12.02
C ARG A 172 -8.35 -5.01 11.53
N ARG A 173 -8.32 -3.81 10.95
CA ARG A 173 -9.45 -3.34 10.14
C ARG A 173 -9.65 -4.29 8.97
N ARG A 174 -10.86 -4.84 8.84
CA ARG A 174 -11.24 -5.62 7.64
C ARG A 174 -11.33 -4.65 6.47
N ILE A 175 -10.36 -4.74 5.57
CA ILE A 175 -10.39 -3.98 4.32
C ILE A 175 -11.55 -4.55 3.48
N PRO A 176 -12.56 -3.73 3.12
CA PRO A 176 -13.65 -4.19 2.29
C PRO A 176 -13.10 -4.66 0.94
N ARG A 177 -13.55 -5.82 0.46
CA ARG A 177 -13.19 -6.29 -0.88
C ARG A 177 -13.65 -5.24 -1.90
N PRO A 178 -12.81 -4.86 -2.89
CA PRO A 178 -13.22 -3.93 -3.93
C PRO A 178 -14.48 -4.47 -4.61
N LYS A 179 -15.50 -3.61 -4.75
CA LYS A 179 -16.76 -3.98 -5.43
C LYS A 179 -16.41 -4.44 -6.85
N PRO A 180 -17.01 -5.55 -7.35
CA PRO A 180 -16.74 -6.02 -8.70
C PRO A 180 -17.07 -4.89 -9.70
N VAL A 181 -16.11 -4.58 -10.57
CA VAL A 181 -16.30 -3.62 -11.66
C VAL A 181 -17.47 -4.14 -12.50
N LYS A 182 -18.56 -3.37 -12.58
CA LYS A 182 -19.67 -3.69 -13.48
C LYS A 182 -19.08 -3.77 -14.90
N ARG A 183 -19.20 -4.94 -15.54
CA ARG A 183 -18.82 -5.11 -16.94
C ARG A 183 -19.59 -4.08 -17.76
N ILE A 184 -18.86 -3.14 -18.36
CA ILE A 184 -19.41 -2.26 -19.39
C ILE A 184 -19.78 -3.20 -20.54
N LYS A 185 -21.07 -3.35 -20.83
CA LYS A 185 -21.52 -4.10 -22.00
C LYS A 185 -20.97 -3.38 -23.24
N PRO A 186 -20.36 -4.08 -24.21
CA PRO A 186 -19.96 -3.45 -25.45
C PRO A 186 -21.20 -2.84 -26.11
N ARG A 187 -21.08 -1.57 -26.50
CA ARG A 187 -22.12 -0.84 -27.23
C ARG A 187 -22.11 -1.40 -28.65
N THR A 188 -23.03 -2.31 -28.95
CA THR A 188 -23.29 -2.76 -30.32
C THR A 188 -23.78 -1.57 -31.12
N LYS A 189 -23.09 -1.26 -32.22
CA LYS A 189 -23.56 -0.36 -33.28
C LYS A 189 -24.52 -1.12 -34.18
#